data_AF-A0A9E3DTJ3-F1
#
_entry.id   AF-A0A9E3DTJ3-F1
#
_cell.length_a   1.000
_cell.length_b   1.000
_cell.length_c   1.000
_cell.angle_alpha   90.00
_cell.angle_beta   90.00
_cell.angle_gamma   90.00
#
_symmetry.space_group_name_H-M   'P 1'
#
loop_
_entity.id
_entity.type
_entity.pdbx_description
1 polymer ?
#
loop_
_entity_poly.entity_id
_entity_poly.type
_entity_poly.pdbx_seq_one_letter_code
_entity_poly.pdbx_strand_id
1 'polypeptide(L)'
;MSSQPDPVLRPNVEQANIAALRDAYNKLQALSGTDNRSWIYWAEYHGFNRYDCWHHARSGPSGTEFSYDLFLPWHRAYLVSWDHVTRDQNPDAILPWWDWTSDLSHQVGIPQAYSEDPVDGNRNSLASGPTPDMPDDPARYTRRFPGDPGELPSMTAQTPSNPAIETLLSLTSFVDFSNQLQDVHDFIHGWSGGTDPNNPNAGGDMGNIGVAAFDPIFWAHHAMIDRLWYLWQLRQGANNVPANYMSQTLSPFPYTVQQVLDVHGLGYDYASSSTGAGPAQTNGGGGASAEGASAGGAPGAGASGGGAPGAAESAGGTSR
;
A
#
# COMPACT_ATOMS: atom_id res chain seq x y z
N MET A 1 33.14 10.42 16.57
CA MET A 1 32.02 10.47 15.60
C MET A 1 31.35 9.12 15.68
N SER A 2 30.17 9.04 16.30
CA SER A 2 29.38 7.80 16.25
C SER A 2 28.84 7.69 14.83
N SER A 3 29.19 6.64 14.09
CA SER A 3 28.52 6.33 12.84
C SER A 3 27.04 6.11 13.15
N GLN A 4 26.15 6.75 12.39
CA GLN A 4 24.75 6.36 12.41
C GLN A 4 24.69 4.86 12.03
N PRO A 5 23.86 4.05 12.70
CA PRO A 5 23.68 2.66 12.30
C PRO A 5 23.21 2.61 10.84
N ASP A 6 23.61 1.56 10.12
CA ASP A 6 23.17 1.34 8.75
C ASP A 6 21.64 1.28 8.69
N PRO A 7 20.99 1.86 7.66
CA PRO A 7 19.55 1.86 7.55
C PRO A 7 18.99 0.43 7.46
N VAL A 8 17.85 0.21 8.11
CA VAL A 8 17.11 -1.07 8.04
C VAL A 8 16.50 -1.21 6.64
N LEU A 9 16.84 -2.29 5.93
CA LEU A 9 16.33 -2.52 4.59
C LEU A 9 14.94 -3.19 4.65
N ARG A 10 13.89 -2.49 4.20
CA ARG A 10 12.54 -3.05 4.07
C ARG A 10 12.46 -4.00 2.86
N PRO A 11 12.24 -5.31 3.06
CA PRO A 11 12.20 -6.29 1.98
C PRO A 11 10.80 -6.36 1.36
N ASN A 12 10.70 -6.96 0.17
CA ASN A 12 9.41 -7.45 -0.32
C ASN A 12 8.91 -8.57 0.61
N VAL A 13 7.60 -8.77 0.74
CA VAL A 13 6.98 -9.81 1.57
C VAL A 13 7.60 -11.20 1.29
N GLU A 14 7.85 -11.55 0.03
CA GLU A 14 8.41 -12.85 -0.37
C GLU A 14 9.86 -13.06 0.07
N GLN A 15 10.56 -11.99 0.46
CA GLN A 15 11.95 -12.00 0.91
C GLN A 15 12.07 -11.69 2.41
N ALA A 16 10.96 -11.46 3.08
CA ALA A 16 10.92 -11.01 4.47
C ALA A 16 11.15 -12.16 5.45
N ASN A 17 11.64 -11.82 6.65
CA ASN A 17 11.65 -12.75 7.77
C ASN A 17 10.24 -12.86 8.38
N ILE A 18 9.36 -13.60 7.71
CA ILE A 18 7.96 -13.77 8.08
C ILE A 18 7.81 -14.37 9.48
N ALA A 19 8.73 -15.24 9.91
CA ALA A 19 8.69 -15.82 11.25
C ALA A 19 8.89 -14.77 12.35
N ALA A 20 9.86 -13.85 12.18
CA ALA A 20 10.08 -12.76 13.13
C ALA A 20 8.91 -11.78 13.13
N LEU A 21 8.37 -11.43 11.96
CA LEU A 21 7.21 -10.54 11.85
C LEU A 21 5.97 -11.14 12.54
N ARG A 22 5.70 -12.43 12.31
CA ARG A 22 4.59 -13.15 12.96
C ARG A 22 4.78 -13.24 14.47
N ASP A 23 5.99 -13.45 14.96
CA ASP A 23 6.30 -13.43 16.40
C ASP A 23 6.04 -12.05 17.02
N ALA A 24 6.47 -10.97 16.38
CA ALA A 24 6.16 -9.61 16.82
C ALA A 24 4.65 -9.35 16.83
N TYR A 25 3.94 -9.68 15.75
CA TYR A 25 2.49 -9.45 15.65
C TYR A 25 1.71 -10.29 16.66
N ASN A 26 2.12 -11.53 16.93
CA ASN A 26 1.56 -12.35 18.00
C ASN A 26 1.66 -11.64 19.36
N LYS A 27 2.82 -11.06 19.69
CA LYS A 27 3.04 -10.33 20.95
C LYS A 27 2.19 -9.06 21.01
N LEU A 28 2.17 -8.26 19.95
CA LEU A 28 1.35 -7.03 19.87
C LEU A 28 -0.14 -7.33 20.02
N GLN A 29 -0.64 -8.37 19.35
CA GLN A 29 -2.05 -8.77 19.36
C GLN A 29 -2.49 -9.41 20.68
N ALA A 30 -1.56 -9.95 21.47
CA ALA A 30 -1.85 -10.54 22.78
C ALA A 30 -1.97 -9.50 23.91
N LEU A 31 -1.48 -8.27 23.69
CA LEU A 31 -1.57 -7.19 24.66
C LEU A 31 -3.00 -6.63 24.73
N SER A 32 -3.40 -6.14 25.91
CA SER A 32 -4.67 -5.44 26.09
C SER A 32 -4.73 -4.19 25.21
N GLY A 33 -5.89 -3.86 24.64
CA GLY A 33 -6.04 -2.69 23.78
C GLY A 33 -5.75 -1.34 24.45
N THR A 34 -5.72 -1.28 25.80
CA THR A 34 -5.33 -0.09 26.56
C THR A 34 -3.81 0.04 26.75
N ASP A 35 -3.03 -1.00 26.42
CA ASP A 35 -1.57 -0.97 26.45
C ASP A 35 -1.06 -0.23 25.21
N ASN A 36 -0.20 0.78 25.40
CA ASN A 36 0.34 1.60 24.31
C ASN A 36 1.36 0.87 23.42
N ARG A 37 1.65 -0.40 23.72
CA ARG A 37 2.41 -1.31 22.87
C ARG A 37 1.51 -2.26 22.10
N SER A 38 0.19 -2.25 22.31
CA SER A 38 -0.72 -3.23 21.71
C SER A 38 -1.02 -2.97 20.23
N TRP A 39 -1.40 -4.03 19.53
CA TRP A 39 -1.94 -3.98 18.16
C TRP A 39 -3.07 -2.96 18.04
N ILE A 40 -4.06 -3.05 18.93
CA ILE A 40 -5.27 -2.23 18.90
C ILE A 40 -4.90 -0.75 19.09
N TYR A 41 -4.07 -0.42 20.08
CA TYR A 41 -3.68 0.96 20.37
C TYR A 41 -3.10 1.69 19.16
N TRP A 42 -2.27 1.00 18.37
CA TRP A 42 -1.63 1.59 17.20
C TRP A 42 -2.57 1.64 16.01
N ALA A 43 -3.33 0.57 15.75
CA ALA A 43 -4.33 0.53 14.67
C ALA A 43 -5.40 1.63 14.82
N GLU A 44 -5.76 2.00 16.06
CA GLU A 44 -6.71 3.07 16.37
C GLU A 44 -6.32 4.44 15.81
N TYR A 45 -5.03 4.72 15.56
CA TYR A 45 -4.62 6.01 14.98
C TYR A 45 -5.17 6.23 13.56
N HIS A 46 -5.39 5.17 12.79
CA HIS A 46 -5.93 5.31 11.45
C HIS A 46 -7.44 5.57 11.44
N GLY A 47 -8.17 4.99 12.40
CA GLY A 47 -9.61 4.89 12.36
C GLY A 47 -10.24 4.83 13.74
N PHE A 48 -11.15 3.89 13.95
CA PHE A 48 -11.82 3.73 15.23
C PHE A 48 -10.80 3.36 16.32
N ASN A 49 -10.80 3.97 17.51
CA ASN A 49 -11.73 5.01 17.97
C ASN A 49 -11.15 6.44 17.97
N ARG A 50 -9.95 6.67 17.43
CA ARG A 50 -9.28 7.99 17.54
C ARG A 50 -9.53 8.88 16.34
N TYR A 51 -9.56 8.29 15.14
CA TYR A 51 -9.72 8.96 13.86
C TYR A 51 -8.68 10.08 13.64
N ASP A 52 -7.42 9.76 13.93
CA ASP A 52 -6.30 10.69 13.79
C ASP A 52 -5.70 10.70 12.35
N CYS A 53 -6.23 9.92 11.41
CA CYS A 53 -5.74 9.82 10.03
C CYS A 53 -6.06 11.04 9.15
N TRP A 54 -5.06 11.54 8.43
CA TRP A 54 -5.14 12.77 7.64
C TRP A 54 -5.60 12.58 6.19
N HIS A 55 -5.85 11.33 5.76
CA HIS A 55 -6.24 10.99 4.40
C HIS A 55 -7.72 11.32 4.08
N HIS A 56 -8.58 11.56 5.08
CA HIS A 56 -10.02 11.81 4.87
C HIS A 56 -10.58 13.00 5.64
N ALA A 57 -9.77 13.66 6.47
CA ALA A 57 -10.19 14.75 7.32
C ALA A 57 -9.97 16.10 6.63
N ARG A 58 -11.04 16.69 6.08
CA ARG A 58 -11.10 18.17 5.94
C ARG A 58 -11.12 18.86 7.31
N SER A 59 -11.12 18.12 8.42
CA SER A 59 -11.02 18.63 9.78
C SER A 59 -10.45 17.55 10.69
N GLY A 60 -9.25 17.77 11.24
CA GLY A 60 -8.63 16.92 12.24
C GLY A 60 -9.42 16.85 13.55
N PRO A 61 -8.95 16.05 14.52
CA PRO A 61 -9.58 15.90 15.85
C PRO A 61 -9.80 17.24 16.59
N SER A 62 -9.02 18.27 16.24
CA SER A 62 -9.12 19.64 16.78
C SER A 62 -9.83 20.65 15.86
N GLY A 63 -10.52 20.21 14.81
CA GLY A 63 -11.16 21.10 13.82
C GLY A 63 -10.18 21.77 12.85
N THR A 64 -8.94 21.28 12.75
CA THR A 64 -7.91 21.80 11.83
C THR A 64 -8.13 21.25 10.43
N GLU A 65 -8.38 22.11 9.43
CA GLU A 65 -8.44 21.66 8.04
C GLU A 65 -7.07 21.17 7.57
N PHE A 66 -7.00 19.95 7.04
CA PHE A 66 -5.78 19.39 6.45
C PHE A 66 -5.93 19.34 4.93
N SER A 67 -4.84 19.59 4.20
CA SER A 67 -4.83 19.31 2.77
C SER A 67 -4.82 17.80 2.56
N TYR A 68 -5.69 17.33 1.67
CA TYR A 68 -5.73 15.94 1.19
C TYR A 68 -4.34 15.46 0.73
N ASP A 69 -3.51 16.39 0.28
CA ASP A 69 -2.13 16.18 -0.19
C ASP A 69 -1.13 15.71 0.89
N LEU A 70 -1.52 15.61 2.16
CA LEU A 70 -0.62 15.15 3.25
C LEU A 70 -0.79 13.69 3.65
N PHE A 71 -1.52 12.90 2.87
CA PHE A 71 -1.65 11.47 3.17
C PHE A 71 -0.31 10.72 3.14
N LEU A 72 0.58 11.02 2.19
CA LEU A 72 1.90 10.39 2.07
C LEU A 72 2.79 10.64 3.29
N PRO A 73 3.09 11.90 3.68
CA PRO A 73 3.94 12.15 4.85
C PRO A 73 3.33 11.63 6.15
N TRP A 74 1.99 11.71 6.32
CA TRP A 74 1.34 11.18 7.52
C TRP A 74 1.50 9.66 7.64
N HIS A 75 1.23 8.91 6.57
CA HIS A 75 1.39 7.46 6.57
C HIS A 75 2.85 7.04 6.74
N ARG A 76 3.81 7.78 6.17
CA ARG A 76 5.24 7.52 6.44
C ARG A 76 5.57 7.66 7.93
N ALA A 77 5.13 8.75 8.59
CA ALA A 77 5.32 8.93 10.03
C ALA A 77 4.66 7.81 10.86
N TYR A 78 3.49 7.34 10.42
CA TYR A 78 2.78 6.22 11.03
C TYR A 78 3.56 4.91 10.89
N LEU A 79 4.06 4.58 9.69
CA LEU A 79 4.86 3.39 9.44
C LEU A 79 6.18 3.39 10.22
N VAL A 80 6.86 4.53 10.34
CA VAL A 80 8.07 4.64 11.16
C VAL A 80 7.78 4.30 12.62
N SER A 81 6.67 4.82 13.14
CA SER A 81 6.26 4.59 14.53
C SER A 81 5.86 3.12 14.76
N TRP A 82 5.13 2.53 13.80
CA TRP A 82 4.78 1.11 13.82
C TRP A 82 5.99 0.18 13.75
N ASP A 83 6.95 0.49 12.89
CA ASP A 83 8.17 -0.29 12.72
C ASP A 83 9.00 -0.34 14.01
N HIS A 84 9.10 0.77 14.74
CA HIS A 84 9.72 0.79 16.07
C HIS A 84 9.01 -0.14 17.07
N VAL A 85 7.70 -0.04 17.17
CA VAL A 85 6.91 -0.84 18.14
C VAL A 85 6.96 -2.32 17.81
N THR A 86 6.95 -2.66 16.51
CA THR A 86 7.10 -4.03 16.02
C THR A 86 8.49 -4.58 16.37
N ARG A 87 9.55 -3.80 16.11
CA ARG A 87 10.93 -4.20 16.41
C ARG A 87 11.25 -4.26 17.90
N ASP A 88 10.54 -3.49 18.74
CA ASP A 88 10.62 -3.63 20.20
C ASP A 88 10.12 -5.01 20.68
N GLN A 89 9.23 -5.67 19.93
CA GLN A 89 8.79 -7.04 20.24
C GLN A 89 9.73 -8.12 19.69
N ASN A 90 10.33 -7.85 18.53
CA ASN A 90 11.33 -8.70 17.89
C ASN A 90 12.22 -7.86 16.95
N PRO A 91 13.53 -7.71 17.22
CA PRO A 91 14.38 -6.81 16.45
C PRO A 91 14.56 -7.23 14.97
N ASP A 92 14.30 -8.50 14.64
CA ASP A 92 14.36 -9.03 13.27
C ASP A 92 13.03 -8.87 12.50
N ALA A 93 11.97 -8.36 13.15
CA ALA A 93 10.66 -8.11 12.55
C ALA A 93 10.66 -6.81 11.75
N ILE A 94 11.33 -6.82 10.62
CA ILE A 94 11.36 -5.70 9.67
C ILE A 94 10.05 -5.67 8.88
N LEU A 95 9.39 -4.51 8.83
CA LEU A 95 8.17 -4.32 8.06
C LEU A 95 8.43 -4.53 6.55
N PRO A 96 7.78 -5.52 5.90
CA PRO A 96 7.89 -5.70 4.46
C PRO A 96 6.89 -4.83 3.69
N TRP A 97 7.12 -4.67 2.39
CA TRP A 97 6.16 -4.08 1.45
C TRP A 97 5.56 -5.18 0.58
N TRP A 98 4.25 -5.09 0.28
CA TRP A 98 3.56 -6.03 -0.60
C TRP A 98 3.59 -5.52 -2.06
N ASP A 99 4.29 -6.23 -2.94
CA ASP A 99 4.31 -5.91 -4.36
C ASP A 99 3.04 -6.38 -5.09
N TRP A 100 1.94 -5.63 -4.98
CA TRP A 100 0.73 -5.90 -5.75
C TRP A 100 0.89 -5.69 -7.26
N THR A 101 2.03 -5.15 -7.75
CA THR A 101 2.33 -5.04 -9.19
C THR A 101 2.96 -6.28 -9.80
N SER A 102 3.40 -7.22 -8.96
CA SER A 102 4.17 -8.37 -9.40
C SER A 102 3.31 -9.42 -10.10
N ASP A 103 3.93 -10.18 -11.00
CA ASP A 103 3.31 -11.35 -11.65
C ASP A 103 2.80 -12.37 -10.61
N LEU A 104 3.46 -12.47 -9.46
CA LEU A 104 3.02 -13.35 -8.37
C LEU A 104 1.71 -12.84 -7.77
N SER A 105 1.64 -11.56 -7.40
CA SER A 105 0.40 -10.97 -6.86
C SER A 105 -0.74 -11.06 -7.87
N HIS A 106 -0.48 -10.90 -9.17
CA HIS A 106 -1.50 -11.08 -10.22
C HIS A 106 -1.97 -12.53 -10.38
N GLN A 107 -1.23 -13.51 -9.82
CA GLN A 107 -1.64 -14.92 -9.77
C GLN A 107 -2.34 -15.30 -8.46
N VAL A 108 -1.85 -14.80 -7.32
CA VAL A 108 -2.28 -15.28 -5.98
C VAL A 108 -3.06 -14.26 -5.17
N GLY A 109 -3.07 -12.98 -5.58
CA GLY A 109 -3.69 -11.89 -4.85
C GLY A 109 -2.93 -11.54 -3.57
N ILE A 110 -3.58 -11.73 -2.43
CA ILE A 110 -2.98 -11.49 -1.11
C ILE A 110 -1.80 -12.47 -0.91
N PRO A 111 -0.61 -11.99 -0.48
CA PRO A 111 0.56 -12.86 -0.32
C PRO A 111 0.29 -14.02 0.63
N GLN A 112 0.90 -15.19 0.34
CA GLN A 112 0.68 -16.41 1.13
C GLN A 112 0.90 -16.18 2.63
N ALA A 113 1.95 -15.44 3.03
CA ALA A 113 2.24 -15.13 4.42
C ALA A 113 1.07 -14.46 5.18
N TYR A 114 0.20 -13.77 4.45
CA TYR A 114 -0.99 -13.08 4.96
C TYR A 114 -2.30 -13.81 4.64
N SER A 115 -2.30 -14.94 3.92
CA SER A 115 -3.53 -15.69 3.59
C SER A 115 -3.56 -17.10 4.19
N GLU A 116 -2.41 -17.68 4.50
CA GLU A 116 -2.32 -18.98 5.17
C GLU A 116 -2.77 -18.90 6.64
N ASP A 117 -3.73 -19.74 7.04
CA ASP A 117 -4.16 -19.90 8.44
C ASP A 117 -4.81 -21.29 8.61
N PRO A 118 -4.35 -22.17 9.53
CA PRO A 118 -3.25 -21.99 10.50
C PRO A 118 -1.86 -22.23 9.92
N VAL A 119 -0.83 -21.80 10.66
CA VAL A 119 0.59 -22.14 10.42
C VAL A 119 1.14 -22.89 11.63
N ASP A 120 1.73 -24.06 11.40
CA ASP A 120 2.26 -24.95 12.45
C ASP A 120 1.23 -25.25 13.58
N GLY A 121 -0.05 -25.35 13.21
CA GLY A 121 -1.15 -25.63 14.14
C GLY A 121 -1.60 -24.44 14.99
N ASN A 122 -1.04 -23.24 14.77
CA ASN A 122 -1.42 -22.01 15.45
C ASN A 122 -2.05 -21.02 14.48
N ARG A 123 -2.91 -20.14 15.02
CA ARG A 123 -3.44 -19.00 14.26
C ARG A 123 -2.29 -18.14 13.72
N ASN A 124 -2.37 -17.77 12.44
CA ASN A 124 -1.44 -16.84 11.83
C ASN A 124 -1.88 -15.39 12.13
N SER A 125 -1.11 -14.66 12.95
CA SER A 125 -1.38 -13.24 13.25
C SER A 125 -1.20 -12.29 12.07
N LEU A 126 -0.66 -12.75 10.94
CA LEU A 126 -0.63 -12.00 9.69
C LEU A 126 -1.91 -12.21 8.85
N ALA A 127 -2.65 -13.29 9.08
CA ALA A 127 -3.85 -13.60 8.30
C ALA A 127 -5.03 -12.71 8.67
N SER A 128 -5.12 -12.31 9.93
CA SER A 128 -6.12 -11.38 10.45
C SER A 128 -5.58 -10.68 11.70
N GLY A 129 -6.21 -9.59 12.14
CA GLY A 129 -5.86 -8.90 13.38
C GLY A 129 -7.10 -8.68 14.25
N PRO A 130 -6.95 -8.61 15.58
CA PRO A 130 -8.07 -8.39 16.48
C PRO A 130 -8.60 -6.95 16.33
N THR A 131 -9.92 -6.81 16.32
CA THR A 131 -10.63 -5.53 16.43
C THR A 131 -11.11 -5.36 17.88
N PRO A 132 -11.16 -4.11 18.40
CA PRO A 132 -11.79 -3.87 19.70
C PRO A 132 -13.32 -4.04 19.59
N ASP A 133 -14.01 -4.06 20.73
CA ASP A 133 -15.46 -3.93 20.76
C ASP A 133 -15.88 -2.57 20.20
N MET A 134 -16.74 -2.57 19.19
CA MET A 134 -17.32 -1.38 18.58
C MET A 134 -18.84 -1.37 18.77
N PRO A 135 -19.49 -0.19 18.71
CA PRO A 135 -20.95 -0.14 18.63
C PRO A 135 -21.46 -0.99 17.47
N ASP A 136 -22.33 -1.95 17.77
CA ASP A 136 -22.95 -2.87 16.80
C ASP A 136 -21.99 -3.84 16.06
N ASP A 137 -20.69 -3.85 16.37
CA ASP A 137 -19.70 -4.81 15.86
C ASP A 137 -18.78 -5.29 17.01
N PRO A 138 -19.06 -6.44 17.65
CA PRO A 138 -18.29 -6.92 18.79
C PRO A 138 -16.86 -7.31 18.39
N ALA A 139 -15.97 -7.35 19.37
CA ALA A 139 -14.57 -7.72 19.19
C ALA A 139 -14.46 -9.04 18.42
N ARG A 140 -13.72 -9.00 17.31
CA ARG A 140 -13.53 -10.11 16.39
C ARG A 140 -12.17 -10.00 15.71
N TYR A 141 -11.96 -10.82 14.70
CA TYR A 141 -10.80 -10.70 13.82
C TYR A 141 -11.21 -10.07 12.49
N THR A 142 -10.25 -9.39 11.86
CA THR A 142 -10.48 -8.82 10.54
C THR A 142 -10.75 -9.90 9.49
N ARG A 143 -11.51 -9.50 8.47
CA ARG A 143 -11.97 -10.33 7.35
C ARG A 143 -11.60 -9.65 6.05
N ARG A 144 -11.31 -10.44 5.03
CA ARG A 144 -10.99 -9.98 3.68
C ARG A 144 -11.83 -10.77 2.68
N PHE A 145 -12.29 -10.10 1.63
CA PHE A 145 -12.97 -10.72 0.50
C PHE A 145 -12.33 -10.22 -0.79
N PRO A 146 -11.06 -10.59 -1.06
CA PRO A 146 -10.28 -10.00 -2.14
C PRO A 146 -10.97 -10.13 -3.51
N GLY A 147 -10.85 -9.10 -4.34
CA GLY A 147 -11.29 -9.12 -5.73
C GLY A 147 -10.44 -10.03 -6.63
N ASP A 148 -10.64 -9.93 -7.95
CA ASP A 148 -9.85 -10.70 -8.92
C ASP A 148 -8.38 -10.21 -8.90
N PRO A 149 -7.39 -11.10 -8.66
CA PRO A 149 -5.97 -10.74 -8.74
C PRO A 149 -5.54 -10.11 -10.07
N GLY A 150 -6.22 -10.41 -11.18
CA GLY A 150 -5.94 -9.82 -12.49
C GLY A 150 -6.31 -8.32 -12.61
N GLU A 151 -7.04 -7.77 -11.65
CA GLU A 151 -7.39 -6.34 -11.60
C GLU A 151 -6.37 -5.51 -10.80
N LEU A 152 -5.44 -6.16 -10.09
CA LEU A 152 -4.40 -5.48 -9.34
C LEU A 152 -3.58 -4.57 -10.27
N PRO A 153 -3.16 -3.37 -9.79
CA PRO A 153 -2.45 -2.45 -10.65
C PRO A 153 -1.08 -3.01 -11.08
N SER A 154 -0.54 -2.52 -12.20
CA SER A 154 0.69 -3.03 -12.83
C SER A 154 1.73 -1.93 -12.98
N MET A 155 3.01 -2.30 -12.99
CA MET A 155 4.10 -1.34 -13.25
C MET A 155 3.95 -0.67 -14.61
N THR A 156 3.66 -1.44 -15.66
CA THR A 156 3.74 -0.97 -17.05
C THR A 156 2.42 -0.99 -17.80
N ALA A 157 1.41 -1.71 -17.29
CA ALA A 157 0.11 -1.81 -17.93
C ALA A 157 -0.96 -1.00 -17.18
N GLN A 158 -1.83 -0.33 -17.91
CA GLN A 158 -3.06 0.24 -17.36
C GLN A 158 -4.11 -0.87 -17.21
N THR A 159 -4.83 -0.87 -16.09
CA THR A 159 -6.04 -1.69 -15.90
C THR A 159 -7.28 -0.80 -16.04
N PRO A 160 -8.51 -1.35 -16.12
CA PRO A 160 -9.73 -0.53 -16.18
C PRO A 160 -9.86 0.45 -15.02
N SER A 161 -9.36 0.06 -13.84
CA SER A 161 -9.50 0.83 -12.60
C SER A 161 -8.26 1.63 -12.23
N ASN A 162 -7.08 1.29 -12.77
CA ASN A 162 -5.82 1.89 -12.33
C ASN A 162 -4.88 2.25 -13.49
N PRO A 163 -4.18 3.39 -13.42
CA PRO A 163 -3.08 3.70 -14.32
C PRO A 163 -1.88 2.75 -14.09
N ALA A 164 -1.02 2.64 -15.11
CA ALA A 164 0.29 2.02 -14.92
C ALA A 164 1.12 2.83 -13.91
N ILE A 165 1.84 2.17 -13.00
CA ILE A 165 2.61 2.85 -11.95
C ILE A 165 3.75 3.68 -12.54
N GLU A 166 4.34 3.29 -13.67
CA GLU A 166 5.32 4.11 -14.38
C GLU A 166 4.75 5.46 -14.83
N THR A 167 3.45 5.55 -15.14
CA THR A 167 2.81 6.84 -15.45
C THR A 167 2.78 7.74 -14.22
N LEU A 168 2.46 7.20 -13.04
CA LEU A 168 2.47 7.95 -11.78
C LEU A 168 3.87 8.44 -11.42
N LEU A 169 4.87 7.56 -11.54
CA LEU A 169 6.27 7.89 -11.23
C LEU A 169 6.85 8.95 -12.19
N SER A 170 6.21 9.20 -13.33
CA SER A 170 6.60 10.25 -14.29
C SER A 170 6.04 11.64 -13.96
N LEU A 171 5.06 11.74 -13.06
CA LEU A 171 4.45 13.02 -12.66
C LEU A 171 5.47 13.89 -11.95
N THR A 172 5.59 15.16 -12.32
CA THR A 172 6.57 16.08 -11.72
C THR A 172 5.99 16.89 -10.56
N SER A 173 4.66 17.00 -10.48
CA SER A 173 3.93 17.69 -9.42
C SER A 173 3.68 16.73 -8.26
N PHE A 174 4.11 17.09 -7.06
CA PHE A 174 3.83 16.31 -5.85
C PHE A 174 2.33 16.12 -5.61
N VAL A 175 1.54 17.18 -5.81
CA VAL A 175 0.09 17.13 -5.57
C VAL A 175 -0.58 16.16 -6.55
N ASP A 176 -0.22 16.21 -7.84
CA ASP A 176 -0.80 15.30 -8.83
C ASP A 176 -0.37 13.85 -8.60
N PHE A 177 0.90 13.65 -8.23
CA PHE A 177 1.43 12.33 -7.87
C PHE A 177 0.75 11.76 -6.63
N SER A 178 0.66 12.56 -5.56
CA SER A 178 0.01 12.22 -4.31
C SER A 178 -1.42 11.79 -4.59
N ASN A 179 -2.24 12.64 -5.19
CA ASN A 179 -3.66 12.36 -5.39
C ASN A 179 -3.91 11.12 -6.26
N GLN A 180 -3.14 10.92 -7.34
CA GLN A 180 -3.30 9.73 -8.18
C GLN A 180 -2.78 8.45 -7.52
N LEU A 181 -1.72 8.52 -6.71
CA LEU A 181 -1.27 7.37 -5.93
C LEU A 181 -2.29 7.02 -4.82
N GLN A 182 -3.00 8.02 -4.31
CA GLN A 182 -4.08 7.85 -3.35
C GLN A 182 -5.26 7.07 -3.96
N ASP A 183 -5.63 7.34 -5.21
CA ASP A 183 -6.66 6.56 -5.91
C ASP A 183 -6.27 5.08 -6.04
N VAL A 184 -5.00 4.79 -6.35
CA VAL A 184 -4.48 3.42 -6.41
C VAL A 184 -4.47 2.77 -5.02
N HIS A 185 -4.11 3.52 -3.99
CA HIS A 185 -4.20 3.08 -2.59
C HIS A 185 -5.65 2.71 -2.21
N ASP A 186 -6.62 3.55 -2.54
CA ASP A 186 -8.04 3.34 -2.25
C ASP A 186 -8.58 2.12 -2.99
N PHE A 187 -8.14 1.90 -4.23
CA PHE A 187 -8.44 0.69 -4.98
C PHE A 187 -7.97 -0.57 -4.23
N ILE A 188 -6.74 -0.61 -3.71
CA ILE A 188 -6.23 -1.80 -2.99
C ILE A 188 -6.98 -2.04 -1.68
N HIS A 189 -7.37 -0.97 -0.98
CA HIS A 189 -8.25 -1.07 0.20
C HIS A 189 -9.59 -1.71 -0.16
N GLY A 190 -10.26 -1.18 -1.17
CA GLY A 190 -11.53 -1.71 -1.68
C GLY A 190 -11.42 -3.12 -2.24
N TRP A 191 -10.35 -3.42 -2.98
CA TRP A 191 -10.07 -4.74 -3.54
C TRP A 191 -9.83 -5.77 -2.43
N SER A 192 -9.05 -5.44 -1.40
CA SER A 192 -8.74 -6.37 -0.29
C SER A 192 -9.95 -6.59 0.63
N GLY A 193 -10.73 -5.54 0.87
CA GLY A 193 -11.95 -5.61 1.65
C GLY A 193 -13.03 -6.39 0.91
N GLY A 194 -13.29 -5.99 -0.34
CA GLY A 194 -14.32 -6.52 -1.24
C GLY A 194 -15.68 -6.74 -0.59
N THR A 195 -16.50 -7.57 -1.24
CA THR A 195 -17.87 -7.85 -0.83
C THR A 195 -17.97 -9.27 -0.26
N ASP A 196 -18.62 -9.42 0.89
CA ASP A 196 -18.89 -10.73 1.47
C ASP A 196 -19.79 -11.55 0.51
N PRO A 197 -19.35 -12.73 0.05
CA PRO A 197 -20.11 -13.55 -0.90
C PRO A 197 -21.45 -14.05 -0.32
N ASN A 198 -21.62 -14.02 1.01
CA ASN A 198 -22.85 -14.42 1.69
C ASN A 198 -23.71 -13.24 2.14
N ASN A 199 -23.20 -12.01 2.05
CA ASN A 199 -23.94 -10.80 2.40
C ASN A 199 -23.46 -9.62 1.54
N PRO A 200 -24.17 -9.28 0.45
CA PRO A 200 -23.75 -8.21 -0.46
C PRO A 200 -23.76 -6.81 0.16
N ASN A 201 -24.33 -6.64 1.36
CA ASN A 201 -24.30 -5.39 2.12
C ASN A 201 -23.15 -5.32 3.14
N ALA A 202 -22.30 -6.36 3.18
CA ALA A 202 -21.12 -6.41 4.04
C ALA A 202 -19.85 -6.57 3.19
N GLY A 203 -18.74 -6.11 3.74
CA GLY A 203 -17.42 -6.23 3.14
C GLY A 203 -16.35 -6.49 4.19
N GLY A 204 -15.12 -6.65 3.73
CA GLY A 204 -13.97 -6.87 4.57
C GLY A 204 -13.43 -5.58 5.17
N ASP A 205 -12.65 -5.70 6.24
CA ASP A 205 -12.23 -4.57 7.07
C ASP A 205 -11.27 -3.63 6.34
N MET A 206 -10.46 -4.14 5.40
CA MET A 206 -9.59 -3.30 4.56
C MET A 206 -10.39 -2.28 3.73
N GLY A 207 -11.66 -2.54 3.41
CA GLY A 207 -12.53 -1.62 2.66
C GLY A 207 -13.19 -0.55 3.52
N ASN A 208 -13.02 -0.59 4.85
CA ASN A 208 -13.59 0.38 5.77
C ASN A 208 -12.48 1.10 6.55
N ILE A 209 -12.36 2.41 6.33
CA ILE A 209 -11.36 3.30 6.93
C ILE A 209 -11.28 3.15 8.45
N GLY A 210 -12.43 3.02 9.12
CA GLY A 210 -12.51 2.91 10.57
C GLY A 210 -11.87 1.63 11.12
N VAL A 211 -11.70 0.60 10.30
CA VAL A 211 -11.20 -0.71 10.73
C VAL A 211 -10.01 -1.25 9.93
N ALA A 212 -9.63 -0.61 8.82
CA ALA A 212 -8.62 -1.14 7.90
C ALA A 212 -7.27 -1.43 8.57
N ALA A 213 -6.78 -0.54 9.45
CA ALA A 213 -5.49 -0.73 10.11
C ALA A 213 -5.46 -1.85 11.17
N PHE A 214 -6.62 -2.39 11.57
CA PHE A 214 -6.64 -3.61 12.39
C PHE A 214 -6.28 -4.85 11.57
N ASP A 215 -6.31 -4.77 10.24
CA ASP A 215 -5.93 -5.87 9.36
C ASP A 215 -4.41 -5.85 9.10
N PRO A 216 -3.68 -6.95 9.36
CA PRO A 216 -2.23 -6.99 9.18
C PRO A 216 -1.70 -6.63 7.79
N ILE A 217 -2.46 -6.84 6.71
CA ILE A 217 -2.01 -6.51 5.35
C ILE A 217 -1.94 -5.00 5.13
N PHE A 218 -2.68 -4.20 5.93
CA PHE A 218 -2.61 -2.73 5.91
C PHE A 218 -1.16 -2.24 5.92
N TRP A 219 -0.36 -2.77 6.84
CA TRP A 219 1.00 -2.30 7.05
C TRP A 219 1.91 -2.59 5.85
N ALA A 220 1.77 -3.75 5.21
CA ALA A 220 2.55 -4.11 4.03
C ALA A 220 2.08 -3.37 2.77
N HIS A 221 0.77 -3.12 2.64
CA HIS A 221 0.21 -2.26 1.59
C HIS A 221 0.74 -0.83 1.72
N HIS A 222 0.65 -0.23 2.91
CA HIS A 222 1.15 1.11 3.16
C HIS A 222 2.67 1.22 2.99
N ALA A 223 3.43 0.16 3.32
CA ALA A 223 4.85 0.11 3.01
C ALA A 223 5.14 0.09 1.49
N MET A 224 4.25 -0.45 0.66
CA MET A 224 4.34 -0.35 -0.81
C MET A 224 4.01 1.06 -1.30
N ILE A 225 3.00 1.72 -0.74
CA ILE A 225 2.70 3.14 -1.03
C ILE A 225 3.90 4.03 -0.67
N ASP A 226 4.48 3.83 0.50
CA ASP A 226 5.66 4.56 0.95
C ASP A 226 6.88 4.31 0.06
N ARG A 227 7.05 3.06 -0.41
CA ARG A 227 8.07 2.69 -1.39
C ARG A 227 7.88 3.42 -2.72
N LEU A 228 6.65 3.49 -3.24
CA LEU A 228 6.37 4.21 -4.49
C LEU A 228 6.67 5.71 -4.35
N TRP A 229 6.37 6.32 -3.20
CA TRP A 229 6.76 7.70 -2.93
C TRP A 229 8.29 7.87 -2.88
N TYR A 230 9.01 6.94 -2.23
CA TYR A 230 10.47 6.95 -2.25
C TYR A 230 11.04 6.85 -3.68
N LEU A 231 10.53 5.94 -4.52
CA LEU A 231 10.94 5.82 -5.92
C LEU A 231 10.65 7.09 -6.72
N TRP A 232 9.52 7.75 -6.46
CA TRP A 232 9.21 9.05 -7.05
C TRP A 232 10.19 10.14 -6.59
N GLN A 233 10.55 10.18 -5.31
CA GLN A 233 11.54 11.12 -4.78
C GLN A 233 12.93 10.92 -5.40
N LEU A 234 13.32 9.68 -5.72
CA LEU A 234 14.55 9.40 -6.46
C LEU A 234 14.53 9.96 -7.90
N ARG A 235 13.36 10.05 -8.53
CA ARG A 235 13.19 10.58 -9.90
C ARG A 235 13.02 12.10 -9.93
N GLN A 236 12.22 12.64 -9.03
CA GLN A 236 11.76 14.04 -9.06
C GLN A 236 12.42 14.92 -7.99
N GLY A 237 13.19 14.34 -7.07
CA GLY A 237 13.86 15.01 -5.96
C GLY A 237 13.07 14.96 -4.65
N ALA A 238 13.73 14.62 -3.55
CA ALA A 238 13.08 14.46 -2.23
C ALA A 238 12.41 15.71 -1.69
N ASN A 239 12.93 16.90 -2.03
CA ASN A 239 12.37 18.21 -1.62
C ASN A 239 11.34 18.77 -2.60
N ASN A 240 10.91 17.99 -3.59
CA ASN A 240 9.83 18.37 -4.49
C ASN A 240 8.48 18.18 -3.78
N VAL A 241 8.25 18.95 -2.72
CA VAL A 241 7.01 19.03 -1.95
C VAL A 241 6.70 20.52 -1.74
N PRO A 242 5.44 20.98 -1.82
CA PRO A 242 5.10 22.39 -1.63
C PRO A 242 5.65 22.96 -0.32
N ALA A 243 6.30 24.12 -0.39
CA ALA A 243 6.99 24.71 0.77
C ALA A 243 6.05 25.00 1.95
N ASN A 244 4.77 25.28 1.69
CA ASN A 244 3.74 25.49 2.71
C ASN A 244 3.34 24.19 3.45
N TYR A 245 3.82 23.02 3.03
CA TYR A 245 3.60 21.75 3.73
C TYR A 245 4.70 21.43 4.72
N MET A 246 5.93 21.90 4.49
CA MET A 246 7.14 21.47 5.19
C MET A 246 7.08 21.56 6.72
N SER A 247 6.47 22.63 7.25
CA SER A 247 6.38 22.87 8.69
C SER A 247 5.15 22.26 9.36
N GLN A 248 4.27 21.59 8.60
CA GLN A 248 3.08 20.98 9.17
C GLN A 248 3.47 19.78 10.03
N THR A 249 3.02 19.77 11.28
CA THR A 249 3.24 18.69 12.25
C THR A 249 2.32 17.52 11.94
N LEU A 250 2.87 16.32 11.77
CA LEU A 250 2.16 15.09 11.44
C LEU A 250 1.57 14.43 12.69
N SER A 251 0.62 15.12 13.33
CA SER A 251 -0.04 14.62 14.55
C SER A 251 -0.67 13.25 14.32
N PRO A 252 -0.55 12.31 15.28
CA PRO A 252 0.01 12.46 16.63
C PRO A 252 1.51 12.15 16.72
N PHE A 253 2.17 11.95 15.58
CA PHE A 253 3.58 11.59 15.52
C PHE A 253 4.47 12.83 15.70
N PRO A 254 5.66 12.69 16.33
CA PRO A 254 6.54 13.80 16.64
C PRO A 254 7.38 14.25 15.44
N TYR A 255 6.77 14.35 14.25
CA TYR A 255 7.43 14.70 13.00
C TYR A 255 6.73 15.88 12.33
N THR A 256 7.47 16.64 11.55
CA THR A 256 6.93 17.51 10.50
C THR A 256 7.06 16.83 9.14
N VAL A 257 6.35 17.35 8.12
CA VAL A 257 6.54 16.91 6.71
C VAL A 257 8.01 16.93 6.32
N GLN A 258 8.74 18.00 6.63
CA GLN A 258 10.17 18.13 6.33
C GLN A 258 11.00 16.98 6.91
N GLN A 259 10.69 16.53 8.13
CA GLN A 259 11.45 15.52 8.85
C GLN A 259 11.24 14.10 8.30
N VAL A 260 10.18 13.86 7.52
CA VAL A 260 9.90 12.55 6.93
C VAL A 260 10.24 12.43 5.45
N LEU A 261 10.77 13.48 4.83
CA LEU A 261 11.10 13.42 3.40
C LEU A 261 12.24 12.46 3.10
N ASP A 262 13.19 12.30 4.01
CA ASP A 262 14.37 11.45 3.84
C ASP A 262 14.24 10.17 4.67
N VAL A 263 14.00 9.03 3.99
CA VAL A 263 13.87 7.72 4.63
C VAL A 263 15.17 7.26 5.30
N HIS A 264 16.33 7.64 4.78
CA HIS A 264 17.62 7.30 5.39
C HIS A 264 17.79 8.05 6.71
N GLY A 265 17.35 9.31 6.79
CA GLY A 265 17.27 10.07 8.03
C GLY A 265 16.31 9.47 9.06
N LEU A 266 15.32 8.70 8.62
CA LEU A 266 14.39 7.94 9.45
C LEU A 266 14.93 6.53 9.82
N GLY A 267 16.12 6.15 9.33
CA GLY A 267 16.79 4.90 9.68
C GLY A 267 16.37 3.67 8.87
N TYR A 268 15.72 3.85 7.71
CA TYR A 268 15.36 2.74 6.82
C TYR A 268 15.62 3.04 5.34
N ASP A 269 15.65 1.99 4.53
CA ASP A 269 15.73 2.06 3.07
C ASP A 269 14.84 0.98 2.46
N TYR A 270 14.59 1.07 1.16
CA TYR A 270 13.94 0.03 0.38
C TYR A 270 14.97 -0.71 -0.48
N ALA A 271 14.86 -2.03 -0.56
CA ALA A 271 15.68 -2.83 -1.47
C ALA A 271 15.54 -2.31 -2.91
N SER A 272 16.60 -1.67 -3.41
CA SER A 272 16.66 -1.05 -4.73
C SER A 272 17.06 -2.04 -5.81
N SER A 273 16.32 -3.14 -5.97
CA SER A 273 16.36 -3.91 -7.22
C SER A 273 15.24 -4.92 -7.34
N SER A 274 14.55 -4.83 -8.47
CA SER A 274 13.83 -5.89 -9.15
C SER A 274 14.73 -7.13 -9.32
N THR A 275 14.32 -8.28 -8.78
CA THR A 275 14.86 -9.56 -9.25
C THR A 275 14.25 -9.87 -10.60
N GLY A 276 14.89 -9.37 -11.65
CA GLY A 276 14.48 -9.56 -13.04
C GLY A 276 15.64 -9.34 -14.01
N ALA A 277 16.79 -9.96 -13.75
CA ALA A 277 17.87 -10.08 -14.73
C ALA A 277 18.19 -11.57 -14.92
N GLY A 278 17.68 -12.15 -16.01
CA GLY A 278 18.12 -13.46 -16.49
C GLY A 278 19.63 -13.46 -16.71
N PRO A 279 20.28 -14.64 -16.62
CA PRO A 279 21.73 -14.71 -16.66
C PRO A 279 22.25 -14.17 -17.98
N ALA A 280 23.21 -13.25 -17.90
CA ALA A 280 23.96 -12.74 -19.02
C ALA A 280 24.60 -13.92 -19.78
N GLN A 281 24.08 -14.24 -20.96
CA GLN A 281 24.79 -15.10 -21.89
C GLN A 281 25.97 -14.31 -22.46
N THR A 282 27.16 -14.72 -22.02
CA THR A 282 28.39 -14.48 -22.74
C THR A 282 28.45 -15.48 -23.89
N ASN A 283 28.47 -15.01 -25.14
CA ASN A 283 29.21 -15.71 -26.17
C ASN A 283 29.57 -14.78 -27.33
N GLY A 284 30.87 -14.69 -27.59
CA GLY A 284 31.42 -13.97 -28.73
C GLY A 284 31.47 -14.85 -29.98
N GLY A 285 31.44 -14.16 -31.12
CA GLY A 285 32.20 -14.54 -32.32
C GLY A 285 31.48 -15.38 -33.38
N GLY A 286 31.24 -14.76 -34.54
CA GLY A 286 31.46 -15.43 -35.84
C GLY A 286 30.35 -15.32 -36.89
N GLY A 287 30.58 -14.46 -37.90
CA GLY A 287 30.49 -14.88 -39.31
C GLY A 287 29.17 -14.76 -40.08
N ALA A 288 29.10 -13.72 -40.92
CA ALA A 288 28.80 -13.77 -42.37
C ALA A 288 27.38 -14.12 -42.90
N SER A 289 26.76 -13.08 -43.49
CA SER A 289 26.32 -12.96 -44.90
C SER A 289 24.97 -13.51 -45.41
N ALA A 290 24.40 -12.69 -46.31
CA ALA A 290 23.45 -12.93 -47.41
C ALA A 290 21.94 -12.91 -47.04
N GLU A 291 21.19 -11.87 -47.42
CA GLU A 291 20.51 -11.62 -48.72
C GLU A 291 19.02 -12.07 -48.68
N GLY A 292 18.10 -11.21 -49.14
CA GLY A 292 16.73 -11.64 -49.45
C GLY A 292 15.64 -10.57 -49.34
N ALA A 293 15.34 -9.91 -50.47
CA ALA A 293 14.12 -9.21 -50.86
C ALA A 293 12.80 -9.92 -50.44
N SER A 294 11.57 -9.39 -50.49
CA SER A 294 10.93 -8.10 -50.82
C SER A 294 9.43 -8.28 -50.53
N ALA A 295 8.75 -7.17 -50.24
CA ALA A 295 7.40 -6.78 -50.72
C ALA A 295 6.18 -7.73 -50.61
N GLY A 296 5.07 -7.18 -50.10
CA GLY A 296 3.77 -7.33 -50.76
C GLY A 296 2.55 -7.45 -49.85
N GLY A 297 1.62 -6.49 -49.98
CA GLY A 297 0.19 -6.79 -49.95
C GLY A 297 -0.64 -6.31 -48.75
N ALA A 298 -1.14 -5.08 -48.82
CA ALA A 298 -2.50 -4.73 -48.39
C ALA A 298 -3.43 -4.77 -49.64
N PRO A 299 -4.77 -4.60 -49.58
CA PRO A 299 -5.62 -4.25 -48.43
C PRO A 299 -6.94 -5.07 -48.34
N GLY A 300 -7.68 -4.87 -47.24
CA GLY A 300 -9.06 -5.34 -47.11
C GLY A 300 -9.90 -4.36 -46.30
N ALA A 301 -10.72 -3.57 -46.99
CA ALA A 301 -11.75 -2.71 -46.42
C ALA A 301 -13.00 -3.52 -46.07
N GLY A 302 -13.65 -3.19 -44.96
CA GLY A 302 -14.96 -3.71 -44.57
C GLY A 302 -15.59 -2.82 -43.52
N ALA A 303 -16.80 -2.34 -43.80
CA ALA A 303 -17.66 -1.44 -43.02
C ALA A 303 -18.02 -2.03 -41.63
N SER A 304 -18.68 -1.35 -40.68
CA SER A 304 -19.83 -0.44 -40.72
C SER A 304 -20.15 0.03 -39.28
N GLY A 305 -21.05 1.04 -39.16
CA GLY A 305 -21.50 1.68 -37.91
C GLY A 305 -21.96 0.72 -36.81
N GLY A 306 -22.04 1.14 -35.55
CA GLY A 306 -22.61 2.38 -35.04
C GLY A 306 -23.60 1.98 -33.95
N GLY A 307 -23.49 2.56 -32.75
CA GLY A 307 -24.44 2.29 -31.65
C GLY A 307 -23.87 2.56 -30.27
N ALA A 308 -24.02 3.79 -29.79
CA ALA A 308 -24.14 4.08 -28.36
C ALA A 308 -25.57 3.71 -27.91
N PRO A 309 -25.77 3.33 -26.64
CA PRO A 309 -26.16 4.32 -25.61
C PRO A 309 -25.49 4.00 -24.26
N GLY A 310 -25.54 4.78 -23.19
CA GLY A 310 -26.28 5.97 -22.81
C GLY A 310 -26.11 6.13 -21.29
N ALA A 311 -25.82 7.34 -20.84
CA ALA A 311 -25.68 7.69 -19.44
C ALA A 311 -27.02 7.58 -18.70
N ALA A 312 -26.97 7.20 -17.42
CA ALA A 312 -28.06 7.42 -16.48
C ALA A 312 -27.49 7.88 -15.14
N GLU A 313 -27.49 9.21 -14.96
CA GLU A 313 -27.53 9.86 -13.65
C GLU A 313 -28.87 9.51 -12.98
N SER A 314 -28.85 9.25 -11.66
CA SER A 314 -30.04 9.39 -10.83
C SER A 314 -29.71 10.22 -9.60
N ALA A 315 -30.08 11.50 -9.67
CA ALA A 315 -30.27 12.37 -8.53
C ALA A 315 -31.69 12.17 -7.95
N GLY A 316 -31.77 12.14 -6.62
CA GLY A 316 -32.99 12.22 -5.82
C GLY A 316 -32.63 11.84 -4.38
N GLY A 317 -32.82 12.64 -3.35
CA GLY A 317 -33.72 13.78 -3.18
C GLY A 317 -34.52 13.59 -1.90
N THR A 318 -34.00 14.15 -0.80
CA THR A 318 -34.71 14.76 0.36
C THR A 318 -35.35 13.93 1.49
N SER A 319 -35.19 14.52 2.69
CA SER A 319 -36.02 14.51 3.91
C SER A 319 -35.82 13.31 4.86
N ARG A 320 -35.48 13.46 6.15
CA ARG A 320 -35.58 14.57 7.12
C ARG A 320 -34.38 14.52 8.08
#